data_AF-A0A7V8A955-F1
#
_entry.id   AF-A0A7V8A955-F1
#
_cell.length_a   1.000
_cell.length_b   1.000
_cell.length_c   1.000
_cell.angle_alpha   90.00
_cell.angle_beta   90.00
_cell.angle_gamma   90.00
#
_symmetry.space_group_name_H-M   'P 1'
#
loop_
_entity.id
_entity.type
_entity.pdbx_description
1 polymer ?
#
loop_
_entity_poly.entity_id
_entity_poly.type
_entity_poly.pdbx_seq_one_letter_code
_entity_poly.pdbx_strand_id
1 'polypeptide(L)'
;MVSRLIVRQLKKNLKAVSNWVVIAIAAILFAISTIAWAQNQNANSGVRARVFNISVDAVTAGGAAINIRLNRNVEYRYFTLPAPTPRLVIDMPKVDWAMGQGEAGIISGGG
;
A
#
# COMPACT_ATOMS: atom_id res chain seq x y z
N MET A 1 3.47 -62.26 -28.56
CA MET A 1 4.34 -61.47 -27.66
C MET A 1 4.15 -59.94 -27.73
N VAL A 2 3.45 -59.39 -28.73
CA VAL A 2 3.34 -57.92 -28.97
C VAL A 2 2.47 -57.15 -27.95
N SER A 3 1.45 -57.79 -27.38
CA SER A 3 0.45 -57.16 -26.49
C SER A 3 1.03 -56.46 -25.25
N ARG A 4 2.06 -57.05 -24.61
CA ARG A 4 2.65 -56.47 -23.39
C ARG A 4 3.45 -55.19 -23.64
N LEU A 5 4.00 -55.02 -24.85
CA LEU A 5 4.80 -53.85 -25.21
C LEU A 5 3.89 -52.63 -25.44
N ILE A 6 2.76 -52.83 -26.10
CA ILE A 6 1.74 -51.81 -26.34
C ILE A 6 1.16 -51.30 -25.02
N VAL A 7 0.80 -52.21 -24.10
CA VAL A 7 0.27 -51.84 -22.77
C VAL A 7 1.29 -51.03 -21.96
N ARG A 8 2.59 -51.35 -22.04
CA ARG A 8 3.65 -50.58 -21.36
C ARG A 8 3.80 -49.19 -21.95
N GLN A 9 3.74 -49.04 -23.28
CA GLN A 9 3.79 -47.72 -23.93
C GLN A 9 2.56 -46.87 -23.60
N LEU A 10 1.37 -47.47 -23.59
CA LEU A 10 0.13 -46.78 -23.25
C LEU A 10 0.16 -46.21 -21.82
N LYS A 11 0.66 -46.99 -20.85
CA LYS A 11 0.82 -46.55 -19.45
C LYS A 11 1.83 -45.42 -19.30
N LYS A 12 2.94 -45.44 -20.06
CA LYS A 12 3.93 -44.35 -20.05
C LYS A 12 3.33 -43.05 -20.60
N ASN A 13 2.60 -43.13 -21.71
CA ASN A 13 1.95 -41.96 -22.31
C ASN A 13 0.86 -41.40 -21.39
N LEU A 14 0.05 -42.24 -20.75
CA LEU A 14 -0.94 -41.78 -19.77
C LEU A 14 -0.29 -41.04 -18.59
N LYS A 15 0.82 -41.55 -18.06
CA LYS A 15 1.54 -40.91 -16.95
C LYS A 15 2.18 -39.59 -17.38
N ALA A 16 2.72 -39.53 -18.59
CA ALA A 16 3.26 -38.29 -19.15
C ALA A 16 2.16 -37.23 -19.30
N VAL A 17 1.01 -37.58 -19.88
CA VAL A 17 -0.15 -36.68 -20.03
C VAL A 17 -0.65 -36.20 -18.67
N SER A 18 -0.77 -37.10 -17.69
CA SER A 18 -1.13 -36.75 -16.31
C SER A 18 -0.16 -35.72 -15.71
N ASN A 19 1.15 -35.91 -15.86
CA ASN A 19 2.14 -34.96 -15.34
C ASN A 19 2.01 -33.59 -16.01
N TRP A 20 1.80 -33.55 -17.33
CA TRP A 20 1.62 -32.29 -18.06
C TRP A 20 0.37 -31.53 -17.62
N VAL A 21 -0.74 -32.24 -17.35
CA VAL A 21 -1.98 -31.63 -16.85
C VAL A 21 -1.76 -31.01 -15.46
N VAL A 22 -1.06 -31.71 -14.56
CA VAL A 22 -0.74 -31.18 -13.22
C VAL A 22 0.12 -29.92 -13.29
N ILE A 23 1.14 -29.91 -14.16
CA ILE A 23 2.01 -28.75 -14.37
C ILE A 23 1.20 -27.56 -14.93
N ALA A 24 0.32 -27.79 -15.90
CA ALA A 24 -0.51 -26.74 -16.49
C ALA A 24 -1.45 -26.10 -15.45
N ILE A 25 -2.10 -26.91 -14.60
CA ILE A 25 -2.98 -26.40 -13.54
C ILE A 25 -2.18 -25.60 -12.52
N ALA A 26 -1.01 -26.08 -12.10
CA ALA A 26 -0.15 -25.37 -11.16
C ALA A 26 0.31 -24.00 -11.71
N ALA A 27 0.66 -23.92 -13.00
CA ALA A 27 1.06 -22.68 -13.65
C ALA A 27 -0.09 -21.66 -13.70
N ILE A 28 -1.32 -22.12 -13.99
CA ILE A 28 -2.51 -21.26 -14.00
C ILE A 28 -2.80 -20.71 -12.60
N LEU A 29 -2.76 -21.56 -11.56
CA LEU A 29 -2.99 -21.14 -10.19
C LEU A 29 -1.92 -20.14 -9.70
N PHE A 30 -0.66 -20.33 -10.09
CA PHE A 30 0.41 -19.38 -9.80
C PHE A 30 0.23 -18.03 -10.53
N ALA A 31 -0.19 -18.05 -11.79
CA ALA A 31 -0.49 -16.82 -12.53
C ALA A 31 -1.65 -16.04 -11.89
N ILE A 32 -2.72 -16.70 -11.48
CA ILE A 32 -3.88 -16.05 -10.84
C ILE A 32 -3.49 -15.43 -9.48
N SER A 33 -2.67 -16.12 -8.69
CA SER A 33 -2.25 -15.62 -7.37
C SER A 33 -1.37 -14.38 -7.45
N THR A 34 -0.48 -14.30 -8.45
CA THR A 34 0.38 -13.11 -8.67
C THR A 34 -0.42 -11.90 -9.15
N ILE A 35 -1.44 -12.09 -9.99
CA ILE A 35 -2.34 -11.01 -10.44
C ILE A 35 -3.18 -10.48 -9.28
N ALA A 36 -3.72 -11.36 -8.43
CA ALA A 36 -4.51 -10.96 -7.27
C ALA A 36 -3.68 -10.14 -6.25
N TRP A 37 -2.42 -10.52 -6.05
CA TRP A 37 -1.50 -9.75 -5.19
C TRP A 37 -1.16 -8.37 -5.78
N ALA A 38 -0.91 -8.29 -7.08
CA ALA A 38 -0.64 -7.02 -7.76
C ALA A 38 -1.83 -6.05 -7.73
N GLN A 39 -3.06 -6.57 -7.83
CA GLN A 39 -4.28 -5.75 -7.73
C GLN A 39 -4.51 -5.20 -6.31
N ASN A 40 -4.18 -5.98 -5.28
CA ASN A 40 -4.36 -5.58 -3.88
C ASN A 40 -3.36 -4.49 -3.44
N GLN A 41 -2.13 -4.53 -3.98
CA GLN A 41 -1.12 -3.47 -3.82
C GLN A 41 -1.55 -2.14 -4.46
N ASN A 42 -2.24 -2.20 -5.61
CA ASN A 42 -2.73 -1.02 -6.32
C ASN A 42 -4.00 -0.40 -5.71
N ALA A 43 -4.91 -1.22 -5.16
CA ALA A 43 -6.12 -0.73 -4.50
C ALA A 43 -5.82 0.16 -3.29
N ASN A 44 -4.70 -0.09 -2.60
CA ASN A 44 -4.23 0.77 -1.50
C ASN A 44 -3.28 1.91 -1.95
N SER A 45 -2.72 1.84 -3.15
CA SER A 45 -1.77 2.86 -3.65
C SER A 45 -2.44 4.14 -4.17
N GLY A 46 -3.72 4.10 -4.53
CA GLY A 46 -4.43 5.25 -5.09
C GLY A 46 -5.13 6.15 -4.07
N VAL A 47 -5.37 5.68 -2.84
CA VAL A 47 -6.20 6.41 -1.87
C VAL A 47 -5.32 7.20 -0.91
N ARG A 48 -5.13 8.47 -1.22
CA ARG A 48 -4.41 9.44 -0.40
C ARG A 48 -5.15 9.76 0.89
N ALA A 49 -4.40 9.97 1.96
CA ALA A 49 -5.00 10.44 3.21
C ALA A 49 -5.36 11.92 3.08
N ARG A 50 -6.41 12.38 3.77
CA ARG A 50 -6.88 13.76 3.71
C ARG A 50 -6.82 14.38 5.10
N VAL A 51 -6.22 15.56 5.20
CA VAL A 51 -6.23 16.39 6.41
C VAL A 51 -7.60 17.04 6.56
N PHE A 52 -8.24 16.88 7.71
CA PHE A 52 -9.52 17.54 8.02
C PHE A 52 -9.36 18.74 8.94
N ASN A 53 -8.42 18.66 9.86
CA ASN A 53 -8.26 19.66 10.90
C ASN A 53 -6.82 19.65 11.42
N ILE A 54 -6.32 20.84 11.73
CA ILE A 54 -5.06 21.04 12.44
C ILE A 54 -5.39 21.98 13.60
N SER A 55 -5.18 21.51 14.82
CA SER A 55 -5.34 22.33 16.02
C SER A 55 -4.07 22.32 16.85
N VAL A 56 -3.87 23.38 17.62
CA VAL A 56 -2.75 23.51 18.56
C VAL A 56 -3.35 23.71 19.93
N ASP A 57 -3.05 22.79 20.84
CA ASP A 57 -3.51 22.83 22.22
C ASP A 57 -2.33 23.16 23.13
N ALA A 58 -2.53 24.10 24.05
CA ALA A 58 -1.54 24.40 25.07
C ALA A 58 -1.51 23.24 26.08
N VAL A 59 -0.32 22.70 26.33
CA VAL A 59 -0.10 21.67 27.34
C VAL A 59 0.28 22.35 28.65
N THR A 60 -0.36 21.93 29.74
CA THR A 60 -0.25 22.53 31.09
C THR A 60 1.19 22.66 31.61
N ALA A 61 2.14 21.91 31.05
CA ALA A 61 3.56 21.92 31.41
C ALA A 61 4.44 22.84 30.53
N GLY A 62 3.85 23.79 29.79
CA GLY A 62 4.62 24.75 28.97
C GLY A 62 5.02 24.21 27.58
N GLY A 63 4.27 23.24 27.05
CA GLY A 63 4.45 22.72 25.70
C GLY A 63 3.25 23.03 24.79
N ALA A 64 3.40 22.78 23.50
CA ALA A 64 2.31 22.83 22.53
C ALA A 64 2.08 21.42 21.96
N ALA A 65 0.84 20.96 21.96
CA ALA A 65 0.42 19.74 21.28
C ALA A 65 -0.21 20.10 19.94
N ILE A 66 0.37 19.59 18.85
CA ILE A 66 -0.16 19.77 17.50
C ILE A 66 -1.00 18.54 17.16
N ASN A 67 -2.30 18.72 17.00
CA ASN A 67 -3.25 17.66 16.65
C ASN A 67 -3.62 17.76 15.18
N ILE A 68 -3.22 16.77 14.37
CA ILE A 68 -3.53 16.69 12.93
C ILE A 68 -4.52 15.54 12.72
N ARG A 69 -5.77 15.87 12.37
CA ARG A 69 -6.81 14.86 12.11
C ARG A 69 -6.81 14.46 10.64
N LEU A 70 -6.64 13.17 10.39
CA LEU A 70 -6.63 12.55 9.07
C LEU A 70 -7.79 11.56 8.94
N ASN A 71 -8.28 11.33 7.72
CA ASN A 71 -9.29 10.28 7.43
C ASN A 71 -8.76 8.84 7.54
N ARG A 72 -7.45 8.66 7.64
CA ARG A 72 -6.77 7.38 7.80
C ARG A 72 -5.41 7.60 8.44
N ASN A 73 -4.86 6.53 9.02
CA ASN A 73 -3.51 6.57 9.55
C ASN A 73 -2.48 6.72 8.40
N VAL A 74 -1.41 7.47 8.66
CA VAL A 74 -0.33 7.76 7.71
C VAL A 74 1.00 7.65 8.43
N GLU A 75 1.97 7.00 7.81
CA GLU A 75 3.35 7.06 8.28
C GLU A 75 3.92 8.46 8.08
N TYR A 76 4.53 9.02 9.12
CA TYR A 76 5.12 10.34 9.07
C TYR A 76 6.54 10.32 9.61
N ARG A 77 7.32 11.32 9.23
CA ARG A 77 8.65 11.58 9.79
C ARG A 77 8.67 12.98 10.37
N TYR A 78 9.45 13.20 11.42
CA TYR A 78 9.67 14.55 11.93
C TYR A 78 11.16 14.80 12.10
N PHE A 79 11.56 16.04 11.87
CA PHE A 79 12.94 16.49 12.02
C PHE A 79 12.98 17.99 12.30
N THR A 80 14.10 18.47 12.82
CA THR A 80 14.31 19.89 13.10
C THR A 80 15.23 20.51 12.06
N LEU A 81 14.89 21.71 11.61
CA LEU A 81 15.78 22.54 10.79
C LEU A 81 16.24 23.72 11.65
N PRO A 82 17.54 23.83 11.98
CA PRO A 82 18.03 24.86 12.90
C PRO A 82 18.20 26.25 12.26
N ALA A 83 18.20 26.37 10.92
CA ALA A 83 18.43 27.62 10.20
C ALA A 83 17.46 27.80 9.01
N PRO A 84 17.13 29.05 8.61
CA PRO A 84 17.48 30.34 9.24
C PRO A 84 16.70 30.63 10.54
N THR A 85 15.56 29.96 10.73
CA THR A 85 14.78 29.99 11.97
C THR A 85 14.55 28.55 12.43
N PRO A 86 14.79 28.21 13.70
CA PRO A 86 14.50 26.88 14.22
C PRO A 86 13.04 26.49 13.96
N ARG A 87 12.84 25.41 13.22
CA ARG A 87 11.52 24.88 12.86
C ARG A 87 11.47 23.37 13.01
N LEU A 88 10.37 22.88 13.54
CA LEU A 88 10.00 21.47 13.50
C LEU A 88 9.26 21.22 12.19
N VAL A 89 9.70 20.23 11.43
CA VAL A 89 9.09 19.82 10.18
C VAL A 89 8.49 18.43 10.36
N ILE A 90 7.25 18.26 9.92
CA ILE A 90 6.56 16.97 9.86
C ILE A 90 6.33 16.66 8.39
N ASP A 91 6.96 15.59 7.91
CA ASP A 91 6.82 15.08 6.55
C ASP A 91 5.81 13.93 6.53
N MET A 92 4.74 14.12 5.76
CA MET A 92 3.61 13.19 5.61
C MET A 92 3.40 12.86 4.13
N PRO A 93 3.98 11.77 3.61
CA PRO A 93 3.84 11.38 2.22
C PRO A 93 2.40 10.95 1.88
N LYS A 94 1.99 11.17 0.63
CA LYS A 94 0.69 10.74 0.08
C LYS A 94 -0.52 11.31 0.85
N VAL A 95 -0.38 12.52 1.38
CA VAL A 95 -1.45 13.29 2.02
C VAL A 95 -1.95 14.39 1.06
N ASP A 96 -3.26 14.46 0.89
CA ASP A 96 -3.96 15.57 0.26
C ASP A 96 -4.34 16.62 1.29
N TRP A 97 -3.84 17.83 1.06
CA TRP A 97 -4.14 19.03 1.84
C TRP A 97 -5.44 19.64 1.32
N ALA A 98 -6.57 19.01 1.62
CA ALA A 98 -7.89 19.54 1.32
C ALA A 98 -8.56 19.97 2.62
N MET A 99 -8.41 21.25 2.97
CA MET A 99 -9.13 21.85 4.09
C MET A 99 -10.60 21.98 3.70
N GLY A 100 -11.44 21.02 4.14
CA GLY A 100 -12.89 21.06 3.91
C GLY A 100 -13.36 20.77 2.48
N GLN A 101 -14.68 20.71 2.30
CA GLN A 101 -15.40 20.51 1.03
C GLN A 101 -15.46 21.78 0.15
N GLY A 102 -14.45 22.66 0.21
CA GLY A 102 -14.47 23.90 -0.55
C GLY A 102 -13.33 24.84 -0.18
N GLU A 103 -12.56 25.19 -1.19
CA GLU A 103 -11.57 26.27 -1.26
C GLU A 103 -10.31 26.17 -0.37
N ALA A 104 -9.16 26.11 -1.04
CA ALA A 104 -7.85 26.17 -0.40
C ALA A 104 -7.62 27.59 0.15
N GLY A 105 -7.62 27.72 1.49
CA GLY A 105 -7.27 28.95 2.19
C GLY A 105 -5.83 28.94 2.69
N ILE A 106 -5.15 30.08 2.57
CA ILE A 106 -3.81 30.33 3.14
C ILE A 106 -3.95 30.56 4.65
N ILE A 107 -3.24 29.78 5.46
CA ILE A 107 -3.05 30.08 6.89
C ILE A 107 -1.84 31.01 7.00
N SER A 108 -2.09 32.32 7.12
CA SER A 108 -1.08 33.30 7.50
C SER A 108 -1.25 33.66 8.98
N GLY A 109 -0.29 33.28 9.82
CA GLY A 109 -0.18 33.81 11.18
C GLY A 109 0.38 35.23 11.12
N GLY A 110 -0.40 36.22 11.58
CA GLY A 110 0.10 37.56 11.85
C GLY A 110 1.08 37.51 13.02
N GLY A 111 2.21 38.21 12.85
CA GLY A 111 3.28 38.30 13.86
C GLY A 111 2.88 39.06 15.10
#